data_AF-A0A8T6VP21-F1
#
_entry.id   AF-A0A8T6VP21-F1
#
_cell.length_a   1.000
_cell.length_b   1.000
_cell.length_c   1.000
_cell.angle_alpha   90.00
_cell.angle_beta   90.00
_cell.angle_gamma   90.00
#
_symmetry.space_group_name_H-M   'P 1'
#
loop_
_entity.id
_entity.type
_entity.pdbx_description
1 polymer ?
#
loop_
_entity_poly.entity_id
_entity_poly.type
_entity_poly.pdbx_seq_one_letter_code
_entity_poly.pdbx_strand_id
1 'polypeptide(L)'
;MAEYKNPTSNLVKNILTMQKVYRATEYQFLQFNEIIPYSHNSSDVYSPYLVNMVLSIGPQILGMFEIIKRQARVRCADTFGAYRNALNRSCLLSKQGFFLRETRKKKQPFPSRGKPAWWDAYNKAKHKAPLGFNKINLGNTIEALGALFILHHIADVAQTNFNRGPTYDAADFTDSSNWFRVYTDGNYVSYKTKTSKSRTLLEGFDSPVFTMDKRFMPHLKNEKMIKSESYWTQKQ
;
A
#
# COMPACT_ATOMS: atom_id res chain seq x y z
N MET A 1 34.99 22.77 2.12
CA MET A 1 33.75 22.60 2.90
C MET A 1 32.94 21.48 2.27
N ALA A 2 32.73 20.35 2.96
CA ALA A 2 31.88 19.28 2.47
C ALA A 2 30.42 19.68 2.70
N GLU A 3 29.65 19.78 1.63
CA GLU A 3 28.22 20.08 1.67
C GLU A 3 27.48 18.94 2.42
N TYR A 4 26.98 19.22 3.61
CA TYR A 4 26.22 18.25 4.40
C TYR A 4 24.86 18.03 3.71
N LYS A 5 24.77 17.00 2.87
CA LYS A 5 23.51 16.61 2.22
C LYS A 5 22.54 16.11 3.29
N ASN A 6 21.47 16.86 3.54
CA ASN A 6 20.41 16.48 4.47
C ASN A 6 19.82 15.10 4.06
N PRO A 7 20.03 14.03 4.84
CA PRO A 7 19.59 12.67 4.51
C PRO A 7 18.09 12.56 4.22
N THR A 8 17.29 13.42 4.84
CA THR A 8 15.84 13.51 4.64
C THR A 8 15.50 13.85 3.19
N SER A 9 16.28 14.73 2.54
CA SER A 9 16.07 15.13 1.14
C SER A 9 16.18 13.93 0.18
N ASN A 10 17.13 13.03 0.42
CA ASN A 10 17.32 11.84 -0.42
C ASN A 10 16.18 10.84 -0.29
N LEU A 11 15.64 10.63 0.93
CA LEU A 11 14.50 9.73 1.12
C LEU A 11 13.24 10.24 0.42
N VAL A 12 12.96 11.54 0.54
CA VAL A 12 11.84 12.18 -0.17
C VAL A 12 11.99 12.00 -1.67
N LYS A 13 13.18 12.28 -2.22
CA LYS A 13 13.46 12.09 -3.64
C LYS A 13 13.25 10.63 -4.07
N ASN A 14 13.65 9.66 -3.25
CA ASN A 14 13.46 8.24 -3.54
C ASN A 14 11.97 7.86 -3.55
N ILE A 15 11.18 8.35 -2.59
CA ILE A 15 9.72 8.12 -2.56
C ILE A 15 9.06 8.69 -3.81
N LEU A 16 9.33 9.95 -4.15
CA LEU A 16 8.78 10.60 -5.34
C LEU A 16 9.19 9.86 -6.63
N THR A 17 10.43 9.38 -6.69
CA THR A 17 10.91 8.57 -7.82
C THR A 17 10.13 7.26 -7.92
N MET A 18 10.00 6.53 -6.82
CA MET A 18 9.24 5.28 -6.79
C MET A 18 7.76 5.50 -7.11
N GLN A 19 7.15 6.60 -6.66
CA GLN A 19 5.77 6.96 -6.99
C GLN A 19 5.58 7.17 -8.49
N LYS A 20 6.54 7.80 -9.19
CA LYS A 20 6.50 7.92 -10.66
C LYS A 20 6.54 6.55 -11.35
N VAL A 21 7.38 5.63 -10.87
CA VAL A 21 7.47 4.26 -11.42
C VAL A 21 6.18 3.48 -11.17
N TYR A 22 5.59 3.62 -9.97
CA TYR A 22 4.27 3.05 -9.67
C TYR A 22 3.21 3.58 -10.63
N ARG A 23 3.14 4.91 -10.86
CA ARG A 23 2.14 5.51 -11.74
C ARG A 23 2.22 4.98 -13.17
N ALA A 24 3.44 4.81 -13.69
CA ALA A 24 3.64 4.19 -15.00
C ALA A 24 3.12 2.74 -15.03
N THR A 25 3.39 1.98 -13.96
CA THR A 25 2.93 0.58 -13.83
C THR A 25 1.40 0.49 -13.70
N GLU A 26 0.81 1.38 -12.92
CA GLU A 26 -0.64 1.49 -12.73
C GLU A 26 -1.35 1.91 -14.02
N TYR A 27 -0.76 2.83 -14.79
CA TYR A 27 -1.28 3.21 -16.09
C TYR A 27 -1.27 2.03 -17.07
N GLN A 28 -0.19 1.23 -17.12
CA GLN A 28 -0.15 0.01 -17.92
C GLN A 28 -1.23 -0.99 -17.50
N PHE A 29 -1.52 -1.11 -16.20
CA PHE A 29 -2.61 -1.94 -15.71
C PHE A 29 -3.99 -1.40 -16.14
N LEU A 30 -4.20 -0.09 -16.11
CA LEU A 30 -5.44 0.53 -16.60
C LEU A 30 -5.66 0.26 -18.08
N GLN A 31 -4.63 0.42 -18.92
CA GLN A 31 -4.71 0.10 -20.35
C GLN A 31 -5.05 -1.39 -20.59
N PHE A 32 -4.45 -2.28 -19.79
CA PHE A 32 -4.84 -3.69 -19.83
C PHE A 32 -6.30 -3.90 -19.41
N ASN A 33 -6.76 -3.20 -18.38
CA ASN A 33 -8.12 -3.29 -17.87
C ASN A 33 -9.17 -2.76 -18.86
N GLU A 34 -8.82 -1.80 -19.71
CA GLU A 34 -9.69 -1.33 -20.80
C GLU A 34 -9.98 -2.44 -21.83
N ILE A 35 -9.02 -3.35 -22.04
CA ILE A 35 -9.14 -4.46 -23.00
C ILE A 35 -9.74 -5.70 -22.32
N ILE A 36 -9.28 -6.02 -21.11
CA ILE A 36 -9.72 -7.17 -20.32
C ILE A 36 -10.17 -6.66 -18.94
N PRO A 37 -11.43 -6.20 -18.82
CA PRO A 37 -11.94 -5.62 -17.57
C PRO A 37 -11.96 -6.64 -16.43
N TYR A 38 -11.30 -6.34 -15.32
CA TYR A 38 -11.26 -7.26 -14.16
C TYR A 38 -12.63 -7.42 -13.49
N SER A 39 -13.56 -6.51 -13.72
CA SER A 39 -14.95 -6.59 -13.24
C SER A 39 -15.75 -7.69 -13.93
N HIS A 40 -15.38 -8.05 -15.15
CA HIS A 40 -16.10 -9.01 -16.01
C HIS A 40 -15.32 -10.30 -16.27
N ASN A 41 -14.04 -10.35 -15.86
CA ASN A 41 -13.16 -11.47 -16.11
C ASN A 41 -12.76 -12.19 -14.82
N SER A 42 -12.49 -13.48 -14.93
CA SER A 42 -12.03 -14.28 -13.80
C SER A 42 -10.61 -13.87 -13.36
N SER A 43 -10.33 -14.01 -12.07
CA SER A 43 -9.01 -13.67 -11.52
C SER A 43 -7.87 -14.59 -11.98
N ASP A 44 -8.18 -15.73 -12.60
CA ASP A 44 -7.20 -16.69 -13.13
C ASP A 44 -6.76 -16.38 -14.57
N VAL A 45 -7.30 -15.32 -15.21
CA VAL A 45 -6.89 -14.90 -16.55
C VAL A 45 -5.38 -14.68 -16.62
N TYR A 46 -4.75 -15.38 -17.56
CA TYR A 46 -3.34 -15.28 -17.89
C TYR A 46 -3.12 -14.32 -19.06
N SER A 47 -2.01 -13.58 -19.02
CA SER A 47 -1.50 -12.85 -20.18
C SER A 47 0.00 -12.62 -20.03
N PRO A 48 0.80 -12.70 -21.11
CA PRO A 48 2.21 -12.30 -21.08
C PRO A 48 2.41 -10.86 -20.58
N TYR A 49 1.45 -9.95 -20.83
CA TYR A 49 1.49 -8.58 -20.30
C TYR A 49 1.45 -8.56 -18.77
N LEU A 50 0.62 -9.41 -18.15
CA LEU A 50 0.54 -9.53 -16.70
C LEU A 50 1.84 -10.08 -16.10
N VAL A 51 2.51 -11.02 -16.80
CA VAL A 51 3.84 -11.53 -16.41
C VAL A 51 4.85 -10.39 -16.34
N ASN A 52 4.92 -9.56 -17.39
CA ASN A 52 5.84 -8.42 -17.44
C ASN A 52 5.53 -7.40 -16.33
N MET A 53 4.26 -7.09 -16.08
CA MET A 53 3.86 -6.20 -14.99
C MET A 53 4.31 -6.74 -13.63
N VAL A 54 4.04 -8.01 -13.31
CA VAL A 54 4.43 -8.59 -12.01
C VAL A 54 5.95 -8.64 -11.84
N LEU A 55 6.69 -8.96 -12.91
CA LEU A 55 8.15 -8.95 -12.88
C LEU A 55 8.72 -7.53 -12.63
N SER A 56 8.03 -6.48 -13.10
CA SER A 56 8.36 -5.09 -12.80
C SER A 56 7.96 -4.66 -11.38
N ILE A 57 6.81 -5.13 -10.87
CA ILE A 57 6.30 -4.78 -9.53
C ILE A 57 7.20 -5.33 -8.41
N GLY A 58 7.71 -6.56 -8.56
CA GLY A 58 8.49 -7.23 -7.52
C GLY A 58 9.70 -6.42 -7.00
N PRO A 59 10.61 -5.95 -7.87
CA PRO A 59 11.70 -5.05 -7.48
C PRO A 59 11.22 -3.74 -6.85
N GLN A 60 10.11 -3.16 -7.33
CA GLN A 60 9.57 -1.93 -6.75
C GLN A 60 9.11 -2.13 -5.30
N ILE A 61 8.48 -3.26 -5.00
CA ILE A 61 8.08 -3.63 -3.64
C ILE A 61 9.30 -3.74 -2.71
N LEU A 62 10.39 -4.37 -3.16
CA LEU A 62 11.63 -4.43 -2.38
C LEU A 62 12.22 -3.04 -2.14
N GLY A 63 12.24 -2.18 -3.16
CA GLY A 63 12.69 -0.79 -3.02
C GLY A 63 11.86 0.00 -2.01
N MET A 64 10.54 -0.15 -2.05
CA MET A 64 9.65 0.49 -1.07
C MET A 64 9.83 -0.04 0.34
N PHE A 65 10.04 -1.35 0.51
CA PHE A 65 10.38 -1.92 1.82
C PHE A 65 11.68 -1.35 2.37
N GLU A 66 12.71 -1.19 1.54
CA GLU A 66 13.98 -0.60 1.96
C GLU A 66 13.83 0.86 2.39
N ILE A 67 13.03 1.65 1.65
CA ILE A 67 12.71 3.04 2.03
C ILE A 67 12.01 3.07 3.40
N ILE A 68 10.96 2.26 3.57
CA ILE A 68 10.19 2.21 4.83
C ILE A 68 11.07 1.72 5.97
N LYS A 69 11.92 0.70 5.76
CA LYS A 69 12.88 0.21 6.75
C LYS A 69 13.78 1.34 7.27
N ARG A 70 14.33 2.16 6.36
CA ARG A 70 15.20 3.30 6.72
C ARG A 70 14.43 4.38 7.48
N GLN A 71 13.22 4.72 7.02
CA GLN A 71 12.33 5.65 7.72
C GLN A 71 11.98 5.13 9.14
N ALA A 72 11.66 3.84 9.25
CA ALA A 72 11.31 3.16 10.49
C ALA A 72 12.52 2.89 11.41
N ARG A 73 13.75 3.10 10.93
CA ARG A 73 14.99 2.68 11.60
C ARG A 73 14.96 1.20 12.03
N VAL A 74 14.28 0.35 11.27
CA VAL A 74 14.13 -1.08 11.54
C VAL A 74 15.38 -1.82 11.05
N ARG A 75 15.93 -2.69 11.89
CA ARG A 75 17.07 -3.54 11.53
C ARG A 75 16.58 -4.93 11.11
N CYS A 76 16.82 -5.29 9.85
CA CYS A 76 16.55 -6.61 9.30
C CYS A 76 17.41 -6.85 8.05
N ALA A 77 17.50 -8.10 7.60
CA ALA A 77 18.14 -8.45 6.33
C ALA A 77 17.36 -7.91 5.12
N ASP A 78 18.04 -7.77 3.98
CA ASP A 78 17.48 -7.20 2.75
C ASP A 78 16.78 -8.27 1.90
N THR A 79 15.79 -8.91 2.51
CA THR A 79 14.94 -9.91 1.86
C THR A 79 13.48 -9.61 2.14
N PHE A 80 12.59 -9.93 1.21
CA PHE A 80 11.15 -9.75 1.39
C PHE A 80 10.63 -10.34 2.71
N GLY A 81 11.06 -11.56 3.05
CA GLY A 81 10.65 -12.22 4.29
C GLY A 81 11.08 -11.45 5.53
N ALA A 82 12.33 -10.95 5.55
CA ALA A 82 12.84 -10.16 6.66
C ALA A 82 12.14 -8.80 6.80
N TYR A 83 11.94 -8.07 5.69
CA TYR A 83 11.18 -6.81 5.69
C TYR A 83 9.75 -7.01 6.19
N ARG A 84 9.03 -7.97 5.60
CA ARG A 84 7.65 -8.29 5.98
C ARG A 84 7.55 -8.64 7.45
N ASN A 85 8.42 -9.52 7.95
CA ASN A 85 8.40 -9.94 9.35
C ASN A 85 8.69 -8.79 10.30
N ALA A 86 9.66 -7.92 9.96
CA ALA A 86 10.04 -6.81 10.80
C ALA A 86 8.94 -5.73 10.87
N LEU A 87 8.35 -5.37 9.73
CA LEU A 87 7.27 -4.36 9.68
C LEU A 87 5.92 -4.89 10.16
N ASN A 88 5.68 -6.20 10.07
CA ASN A 88 4.40 -6.79 10.47
C ASN A 88 4.37 -7.31 11.91
N ARG A 89 5.36 -6.99 12.77
CA ARG A 89 5.38 -7.39 14.20
C ARG A 89 4.10 -6.96 14.93
N SER A 90 3.69 -5.72 14.72
CA SER A 90 2.43 -5.16 15.26
C SER A 90 1.28 -5.21 14.25
N CYS A 91 1.31 -6.20 13.35
CA CYS A 91 0.31 -6.44 12.30
C CYS A 91 0.10 -5.29 11.30
N LEU A 92 1.07 -4.39 11.11
CA LEU A 92 0.96 -3.25 10.18
C LEU A 92 0.42 -3.68 8.81
N LEU A 93 1.16 -4.55 8.12
CA LEU A 93 0.90 -4.96 6.75
C LEU A 93 -0.37 -5.82 6.64
N SER A 94 -0.51 -6.82 7.52
CA SER A 94 -1.62 -7.78 7.49
C SER A 94 -2.99 -7.18 7.83
N LYS A 95 -3.01 -6.03 8.52
CA LYS A 95 -4.25 -5.28 8.74
C LYS A 95 -4.56 -4.29 7.63
N GLN A 96 -3.64 -3.99 6.72
CA GLN A 96 -3.93 -3.15 5.57
C GLN A 96 -4.70 -3.92 4.51
N GLY A 97 -5.48 -3.18 3.74
CA GLY A 97 -6.18 -3.67 2.59
C GLY A 97 -6.54 -2.52 1.67
N PHE A 98 -7.10 -2.86 0.54
CA PHE A 98 -7.61 -1.90 -0.44
C PHE A 98 -8.93 -2.39 -1.00
N PHE A 99 -9.70 -1.47 -1.56
CA PHE A 99 -10.87 -1.75 -2.37
C PHE A 99 -10.52 -1.46 -3.83
N LEU A 100 -10.98 -2.32 -4.73
CA LEU A 100 -11.03 -2.00 -6.16
C LEU A 100 -12.14 -0.96 -6.38
N ARG A 101 -11.85 0.17 -7.03
CA ARG A 101 -12.83 1.26 -7.17
C ARG A 101 -14.08 0.84 -7.95
N GLU A 102 -13.92 0.06 -9.00
CA GLU A 102 -15.03 -0.35 -9.88
C GLU A 102 -15.95 -1.38 -9.19
N THR A 103 -15.37 -2.41 -8.57
CA THR A 103 -16.15 -3.52 -7.99
C THR A 103 -16.42 -3.38 -6.50
N ARG A 104 -15.76 -2.42 -5.83
CA ARG A 104 -15.74 -2.26 -4.36
C ARG A 104 -15.30 -3.52 -3.61
N LYS A 105 -14.67 -4.48 -4.31
CA LYS A 105 -14.20 -5.72 -3.70
C LYS A 105 -12.97 -5.43 -2.86
N LYS A 106 -13.04 -5.79 -1.57
CA LYS A 106 -11.92 -5.68 -0.64
C LYS A 106 -10.87 -6.75 -0.92
N LYS A 107 -9.60 -6.37 -0.81
CA LYS A 107 -8.43 -7.24 -0.91
C LYS A 107 -7.43 -6.94 0.22
N GLN A 108 -6.69 -7.97 0.63
CA GLN A 108 -5.64 -7.88 1.66
C GLN A 108 -4.39 -8.59 1.14
N PRO A 109 -3.46 -7.88 0.50
CA PRO A 109 -2.38 -8.51 -0.24
C PRO A 109 -1.28 -9.08 0.67
N PHE A 110 -1.28 -8.76 1.97
CA PHE A 110 -0.37 -9.32 2.94
C PHE A 110 -1.14 -10.24 3.90
N PRO A 111 -0.98 -11.57 3.82
CA PRO A 111 -1.65 -12.46 4.77
C PRO A 111 -1.03 -12.28 6.17
N SER A 112 -1.74 -12.68 7.22
CA SER A 112 -1.21 -12.66 8.60
C SER A 112 -0.03 -13.61 8.78
N ARG A 113 -0.09 -14.79 8.15
CA ARG A 113 0.94 -15.84 8.18
C ARG A 113 1.36 -16.23 6.76
N GLY A 114 2.59 -16.71 6.61
CA GLY A 114 3.12 -17.18 5.33
C GLY A 114 3.47 -16.07 4.34
N LYS A 115 3.86 -16.49 3.14
CA LYS A 115 4.15 -15.59 2.01
C LYS A 115 2.86 -15.30 1.25
N PRO A 116 2.67 -14.08 0.72
CA PRO A 116 1.56 -13.82 -0.19
C PRO A 116 1.64 -14.68 -1.46
N ALA A 117 0.49 -15.10 -1.97
CA ALA A 117 0.39 -15.86 -3.21
C ALA A 117 1.06 -15.13 -4.39
N TRP A 118 0.84 -13.82 -4.50
CA TRP A 118 1.45 -12.99 -5.55
C TRP A 118 2.99 -12.94 -5.47
N TRP A 119 3.57 -12.99 -4.26
CA TRP A 119 5.03 -13.02 -4.08
C TRP A 119 5.62 -14.37 -4.48
N ASP A 120 4.94 -15.46 -4.15
CA ASP A 120 5.34 -16.80 -4.59
C ASP A 120 5.20 -16.95 -6.11
N ALA A 121 4.17 -16.37 -6.72
CA ALA A 121 3.98 -16.31 -8.16
C ALA A 121 5.11 -15.52 -8.84
N TYR A 122 5.45 -14.33 -8.32
CA TYR A 122 6.60 -13.53 -8.77
C TYR A 122 7.92 -14.33 -8.73
N ASN A 123 8.22 -15.00 -7.60
CA ASN A 123 9.46 -15.77 -7.49
C ASN A 123 9.52 -16.95 -8.46
N LYS A 124 8.39 -17.64 -8.68
CA LYS A 124 8.32 -18.72 -9.68
C LYS A 124 8.55 -18.18 -11.08
N ALA A 125 7.92 -17.07 -11.46
CA ALA A 125 8.14 -16.42 -12.75
C ALA A 125 9.60 -15.98 -12.94
N LYS A 126 10.21 -15.39 -11.90
CA LYS A 126 11.60 -14.91 -11.93
C LYS A 126 12.64 -16.03 -12.03
N HIS A 127 12.44 -17.14 -11.33
CA HIS A 127 13.48 -18.18 -11.18
C HIS A 127 13.21 -19.48 -11.94
N LYS A 128 12.01 -19.68 -12.48
CA LYS A 128 11.60 -20.93 -13.16
C LYS A 128 11.01 -20.67 -14.55
N ALA A 129 11.47 -19.64 -15.24
CA ALA A 129 11.02 -19.36 -16.61
C ALA A 129 11.36 -20.53 -17.56
N PRO A 130 10.50 -20.86 -18.54
CA PRO A 130 9.18 -20.26 -18.79
C PRO A 130 8.06 -20.85 -17.92
N LEU A 131 8.27 -22.02 -17.30
CA LEU A 131 7.25 -22.75 -16.54
C LEU A 131 6.59 -21.94 -15.42
N GLY A 132 7.32 -21.01 -14.82
CA GLY A 132 6.83 -20.14 -13.76
C GLY A 132 5.84 -19.06 -14.23
N PHE A 133 5.79 -18.74 -15.53
CA PHE A 133 4.91 -17.70 -16.06
C PHE A 133 3.43 -18.04 -15.89
N ASN A 134 3.06 -19.33 -15.96
CA ASN A 134 1.69 -19.79 -15.76
C ASN A 134 1.15 -19.57 -14.32
N LYS A 135 1.99 -19.10 -13.39
CA LYS A 135 1.58 -18.73 -12.04
C LYS A 135 1.14 -17.28 -11.93
N ILE A 136 1.44 -16.46 -12.93
CA ILE A 136 0.97 -15.08 -12.99
C ILE A 136 -0.43 -15.06 -13.63
N ASN A 137 -1.36 -14.38 -12.98
CA ASN A 137 -2.71 -14.17 -13.47
C ASN A 137 -3.24 -12.81 -12.98
N LEU A 138 -4.41 -12.41 -13.45
CA LEU A 138 -5.02 -11.12 -13.15
C LEU A 138 -5.16 -10.88 -11.64
N GLY A 139 -5.57 -11.90 -10.88
CA GLY A 139 -5.70 -11.83 -9.42
C GLY A 139 -4.38 -11.56 -8.71
N ASN A 140 -3.33 -12.30 -9.05
CA ASN A 140 -1.99 -12.09 -8.50
C ASN A 140 -1.42 -10.73 -8.89
N THR A 141 -1.67 -10.25 -10.11
CA THR A 141 -1.24 -8.92 -10.56
C THR A 141 -1.92 -7.81 -9.78
N ILE A 142 -3.25 -7.89 -9.60
CA ILE A 142 -4.02 -6.93 -8.78
C ILE A 142 -3.50 -6.90 -7.35
N GLU A 143 -3.25 -8.08 -6.74
CA GLU A 143 -2.76 -8.14 -5.36
C GLU A 143 -1.32 -7.63 -5.23
N ALA A 144 -0.45 -7.90 -6.20
CA ALA A 144 0.91 -7.35 -6.22
C ALA A 144 0.90 -5.82 -6.38
N LEU A 145 0.10 -5.30 -7.32
CA LEU A 145 -0.01 -3.86 -7.56
C LEU A 145 -0.63 -3.14 -6.35
N GLY A 146 -1.67 -3.72 -5.75
CA GLY A 146 -2.27 -3.21 -4.52
C GLY A 146 -1.36 -3.33 -3.29
N ALA A 147 -0.48 -4.33 -3.23
CA ALA A 147 0.58 -4.41 -2.22
C ALA A 147 1.53 -3.22 -2.34
N LEU A 148 1.96 -2.91 -3.56
CA LEU A 148 2.83 -1.77 -3.84
C LEU A 148 2.15 -0.44 -3.51
N PHE A 149 0.87 -0.29 -3.85
CA PHE A 149 0.05 0.87 -3.48
C PHE A 149 0.01 1.09 -1.95
N ILE A 150 -0.24 0.03 -1.18
CA ILE A 150 -0.22 0.08 0.29
C ILE A 150 1.15 0.56 0.81
N LEU A 151 2.25 0.06 0.25
CA LEU A 151 3.59 0.47 0.68
C LEU A 151 3.87 1.94 0.36
N HIS A 152 3.40 2.46 -0.78
CA HIS A 152 3.48 3.90 -1.07
C HIS A 152 2.72 4.72 -0.04
N HIS A 153 1.51 4.29 0.33
CA HIS A 153 0.72 4.98 1.34
C HIS A 153 1.42 4.99 2.72
N ILE A 154 2.04 3.86 3.11
CA ILE A 154 2.82 3.77 4.35
C ILE A 154 4.04 4.70 4.31
N ALA A 155 4.79 4.72 3.21
CA ALA A 155 6.00 5.54 3.08
C ALA A 155 5.68 7.05 3.09
N ASP A 156 4.57 7.46 2.46
CA ASP A 156 4.08 8.83 2.41
C ASP A 156 3.67 9.33 3.81
N VAL A 157 2.96 8.49 4.56
CA VAL A 157 2.64 8.72 5.97
C VAL A 157 3.92 8.84 6.81
N ALA A 158 4.87 7.91 6.65
CA ALA A 158 6.12 7.96 7.40
C ALA A 158 6.86 9.28 7.12
N GLN A 159 6.94 9.72 5.86
CA GLN A 159 7.59 10.96 5.45
C GLN A 159 6.95 12.20 6.08
N THR A 160 5.62 12.33 6.01
CA THR A 160 4.91 13.52 6.50
C THR A 160 5.08 13.74 8.01
N ASN A 161 5.21 12.66 8.78
CA ASN A 161 5.46 12.73 10.22
C ASN A 161 6.88 13.22 10.57
N PHE A 162 7.90 12.88 9.78
CA PHE A 162 9.27 13.33 10.06
C PHE A 162 9.49 14.83 9.82
N ASN A 163 8.68 15.46 8.95
CA ASN A 163 8.88 16.86 8.56
C ASN A 163 8.13 17.88 9.44
N ARG A 164 7.22 17.47 10.33
CA ARG A 164 6.30 18.37 11.04
C ARG A 164 6.61 18.64 12.53
N GLY A 165 7.80 18.29 13.02
CA GLY A 165 8.13 18.45 14.45
C GLY A 165 7.62 17.31 15.33
N PRO A 166 7.78 17.38 16.66
CA PRO A 166 7.83 16.20 17.52
C PRO A 166 6.47 15.47 17.55
N THR A 167 6.48 14.13 17.52
CA THR A 167 5.84 13.27 18.55
C THR A 167 5.58 11.81 18.14
N TYR A 168 5.79 11.39 16.88
CA TYR A 168 5.56 9.98 16.52
C TYR A 168 6.86 9.22 16.34
N ASP A 169 7.06 8.20 17.19
CA ASP A 169 8.18 7.27 17.04
C ASP A 169 7.92 6.31 15.88
N ALA A 170 8.95 5.64 15.39
CA ALA A 170 8.81 4.56 14.42
C ALA A 170 7.86 3.46 14.93
N ALA A 171 7.80 3.26 16.24
CA ALA A 171 6.84 2.38 16.89
C ALA A 171 5.37 2.77 16.60
N ASP A 172 5.06 4.07 16.49
CA ASP A 172 3.68 4.52 16.28
C ASP A 172 3.18 4.17 14.89
N PHE A 173 3.94 4.44 13.83
CA PHE A 173 3.46 4.11 12.49
C PHE A 173 3.52 2.61 12.17
N THR A 174 4.38 1.85 12.85
CA THR A 174 4.43 0.40 12.71
C THR A 174 3.36 -0.33 13.54
N ASP A 175 2.75 0.34 14.52
CA ASP A 175 1.61 -0.20 15.26
C ASP A 175 0.31 -0.06 14.46
N SER A 176 -0.27 -1.20 14.06
CA SER A 176 -1.54 -1.24 13.34
C SER A 176 -2.73 -0.68 14.13
N SER A 177 -2.62 -0.50 15.45
CA SER A 177 -3.65 0.16 16.27
C SER A 177 -3.82 1.64 15.92
N ASN A 178 -2.80 2.27 15.33
CA ASN A 178 -2.83 3.66 14.86
C ASN A 178 -3.38 3.80 13.44
N TRP A 179 -3.86 2.71 12.83
CA TRP A 179 -4.41 2.69 11.47
C TRP A 179 -5.91 2.42 11.51
N PHE A 180 -6.69 3.44 11.21
CA PHE A 180 -8.13 3.43 11.36
C PHE A 180 -8.81 3.18 10.03
N ARG A 181 -9.89 2.39 10.04
CA ARG A 181 -10.71 2.18 8.85
C ARG A 181 -11.33 3.48 8.43
N VAL A 182 -11.28 3.74 7.13
CA VAL A 182 -11.81 4.95 6.56
C VAL A 182 -12.92 4.61 5.59
N TYR A 183 -14.08 5.21 5.79
CA TYR A 183 -15.22 5.10 4.89
C TYR A 183 -15.21 6.33 3.99
N THR A 184 -14.56 6.24 2.83
CA THR A 184 -14.50 7.34 1.86
C THR A 184 -14.96 6.90 0.49
N ASP A 185 -15.48 7.86 -0.26
CA ASP A 185 -15.64 7.84 -1.71
C ASP A 185 -14.34 8.26 -2.45
N GLY A 186 -13.32 8.69 -1.70
CA GLY A 186 -12.08 9.26 -2.22
C GLY A 186 -11.08 9.68 -1.15
N ASN A 187 -10.40 10.81 -1.36
CA ASN A 187 -9.25 11.24 -0.55
C ASN A 187 -9.59 11.81 0.83
N TYR A 188 -10.87 12.00 1.15
CA TYR A 188 -11.29 12.74 2.34
C TYR A 188 -11.88 11.84 3.42
N VAL A 189 -11.23 11.84 4.59
CA VAL A 189 -11.77 11.25 5.81
C VAL A 189 -12.50 12.34 6.58
N SER A 190 -13.80 12.17 6.80
CA SER A 190 -14.52 12.93 7.84
C SER A 190 -14.74 12.01 9.03
N TYR A 191 -14.37 12.48 10.22
CA TYR A 191 -14.65 11.81 11.49
C TYR A 191 -15.10 12.86 12.51
N LYS A 192 -16.00 12.46 13.42
CA LYS A 192 -16.41 13.28 14.56
C LYS A 192 -15.63 12.83 15.79
N THR A 193 -14.86 13.74 16.38
CA THR A 193 -14.32 13.55 17.73
C THR A 193 -15.39 13.84 18.78
N LYS A 194 -15.12 13.55 20.05
CA LYS A 194 -15.99 13.94 21.17
C LYS A 194 -16.29 15.45 21.23
N THR A 195 -15.44 16.28 20.61
CA THR A 195 -15.59 17.74 20.57
C THR A 195 -16.38 18.23 19.35
N SER A 196 -16.99 17.33 18.57
CA SER A 196 -17.81 17.64 17.39
C SER A 196 -17.09 18.38 16.26
N LYS A 197 -15.76 18.50 16.30
CA LYS A 197 -14.98 19.11 15.22
C LYS A 197 -14.80 18.11 14.07
N SER A 198 -15.34 18.44 12.90
CA SER A 198 -15.00 17.75 11.66
C SER A 198 -13.59 18.15 11.25
N ARG A 199 -12.75 17.16 10.89
CA ARG A 199 -11.43 17.41 10.31
C ARG A 199 -11.33 16.66 8.99
N THR A 200 -10.90 17.38 7.96
CA THR A 200 -10.52 16.82 6.67
C THR A 200 -9.04 16.41 6.74
N LEU A 201 -8.75 15.13 6.51
CA LEU A 201 -7.37 14.65 6.46
C LEU A 201 -6.68 15.01 5.13
N LEU A 202 -5.35 15.16 5.19
CA LEU A 202 -4.50 15.40 4.03
C LEU A 202 -4.74 14.37 2.92
N GLU A 203 -4.67 14.86 1.68
CA GLU A 203 -4.47 14.04 0.50
C GLU A 203 -3.23 13.17 0.73
N GLY A 204 -3.43 11.86 0.66
CA GLY A 204 -2.33 10.90 0.63
C GLY A 204 -2.13 10.45 -0.80
N PHE A 205 -1.12 9.60 -1.02
CA PHE A 205 -0.96 8.91 -2.29
C PHE A 205 -2.27 8.24 -2.76
N ASP A 206 -2.85 8.74 -3.86
CA ASP A 206 -4.12 8.27 -4.43
C ASP A 206 -3.88 7.21 -5.52
N SER A 207 -4.92 6.50 -5.95
CA SER A 207 -4.89 5.55 -7.06
C SER A 207 -6.22 5.62 -7.82
N PRO A 208 -6.23 5.69 -9.16
CA PRO A 208 -7.43 5.51 -9.98
C PRO A 208 -7.98 4.08 -9.94
N VAL A 209 -7.20 3.09 -9.50
CA VAL A 209 -7.61 1.67 -9.41
C VAL A 209 -8.08 1.32 -8.00
N PHE A 210 -7.43 1.86 -6.98
CA PHE A 210 -7.59 1.44 -5.60
C PHE A 210 -8.08 2.54 -4.67
N THR A 211 -8.75 2.13 -3.61
CA THR A 211 -9.05 2.94 -2.43
C THR A 211 -8.49 2.25 -1.20
N MET A 212 -7.74 2.97 -0.37
CA MET A 212 -7.12 2.41 0.83
C MET A 212 -8.17 2.08 1.91
N ASP A 213 -8.11 0.91 2.55
CA ASP A 213 -9.06 0.51 3.61
C ASP A 213 -8.83 1.26 4.93
N LYS A 214 -7.57 1.59 5.24
CA LYS A 214 -7.18 2.22 6.50
C LYS A 214 -6.18 3.34 6.28
N ARG A 215 -6.25 4.38 7.10
CA ARG A 215 -5.29 5.48 7.12
C ARG A 215 -4.70 5.66 8.52
N PHE A 216 -3.48 6.19 8.55
CA PHE A 216 -2.76 6.45 9.79
C PHE A 216 -3.33 7.68 10.50
N MET A 217 -3.73 7.50 11.76
CA MET A 217 -4.32 8.57 12.60
C MET A 217 -3.86 8.40 14.07
N PRO A 218 -2.57 8.58 14.38
CA PRO A 218 -2.01 8.25 15.68
C PRO A 218 -2.56 9.12 16.81
N HIS A 219 -3.00 10.35 16.51
CA HIS A 219 -3.64 11.22 17.50
C HIS A 219 -5.01 10.70 17.96
N LEU A 220 -5.59 9.72 17.25
CA LEU A 220 -6.82 9.04 17.66
C LEU A 220 -6.54 7.80 18.51
N LYS A 221 -5.27 7.51 18.83
CA LYS A 221 -4.91 6.45 19.76
C LYS A 221 -5.60 6.75 21.10
N ASN A 222 -6.51 5.85 21.51
CA ASN A 222 -7.40 5.96 22.68
C ASN A 222 -8.65 6.84 22.52
N GLU A 223 -8.89 7.46 21.37
CA GLU A 223 -10.18 8.11 21.11
C GLU A 223 -11.24 7.07 20.73
N LYS A 224 -12.41 7.13 21.38
CA LYS A 224 -13.59 6.36 20.93
C LYS A 224 -14.09 6.99 19.63
N MET A 225 -13.74 6.38 18.51
CA MET A 225 -14.31 6.69 17.21
C MET A 225 -15.81 6.36 17.19
N ILE A 226 -16.64 7.38 17.04
CA ILE A 226 -18.06 7.18 16.73
C ILE A 226 -18.12 6.82 15.24
N LYS A 227 -18.55 5.61 14.90
CA LYS A 227 -18.78 5.23 13.50
C LYS A 227 -19.81 6.21 12.93
N SER A 228 -19.49 6.92 11.86
CA SER A 228 -20.53 7.58 11.07
C SER A 228 -21.27 6.48 10.32
N GLU A 229 -22.46 6.12 10.80
CA GLU A 229 -23.27 5.06 10.19
C GLU A 229 -23.89 5.46 8.84
N SER A 230 -23.70 6.69 8.34
CA SER A 230 -24.74 7.33 7.55
C SER A 230 -24.37 7.86 6.16
N TYR A 231 -23.30 7.41 5.49
CA TYR A 231 -23.05 7.86 4.10
C TYR A 231 -23.33 6.83 3.00
N TRP A 232 -23.53 5.54 3.32
CA TRP A 232 -23.62 4.49 2.29
C TRP A 232 -24.94 3.72 2.24
N THR A 233 -25.80 3.83 3.24
CA THR A 233 -27.12 3.16 3.26
C THR A 233 -28.21 3.91 2.49
N GLN A 234 -27.92 5.05 1.86
CA GLN A 234 -28.94 5.89 1.19
C GLN A 234 -28.86 5.94 -0.35
N LYS A 235 -28.07 5.07 -1.01
CA LYS A 235 -28.05 4.96 -2.48
C LYS A 235 -28.04 3.50 -2.96
N GLN A 236 -29.09 2.76 -2.62
CA GLN A 236 -29.50 1.56 -3.34
C GLN A 236 -30.83 1.84 -4.02
#